data_AF-A0A212T797-F1
#
_entry.id   AF-A0A212T797-F1
#
_cell.length_a   1.000
_cell.length_b   1.000
_cell.length_c   1.000
_cell.angle_alpha   90.00
_cell.angle_beta   90.00
_cell.angle_gamma   90.00
#
_symmetry.space_group_name_H-M   'P 1'
#
loop_
_entity.id
_entity.type
_entity.pdbx_description
1 polymer ?
#
loop_
_entity_poly.entity_id
_entity_poly.type
_entity_poly.pdbx_seq_one_letter_code
_entity_poly.pdbx_strand_id
1 'polypeptide(L)'
;MLANYGFKLRHIFLPFVVIGAAFLFLYSIAYWLLALCWQLVNPYSETRLLLPFALSGIIVFLGMRPRINMLHRGQDARWLTLFYMVPCCIIGLASIFLTSFLIQATGTLTSLGSPSDVQNYSPTLFYTLRQGYTYKPGAGLRITETITGKHDNQLLLQAYIASPVLATAADSAAHTASLWLAWSKSIELDATRPKGEIERQYRKFVRDCNSQFRAANLTSYRYLSRITKADDNIRFQMAARRSSFFRDDATPVVLQPHTEPFDQRMYPPLRGAVWTLGIGMI
;
A
#
# COMPACT_ATOMS: atom_id res chain seq x y z
N MET A 1 -4.36 -39.89 -26.68
CA MET A 1 -3.75 -38.58 -26.38
C MET A 1 -3.71 -38.22 -24.87
N LEU A 2 -3.91 -39.16 -23.94
CA LEU A 2 -3.96 -38.88 -22.49
C LEU A 2 -2.68 -39.27 -21.70
N ALA A 3 -1.71 -39.94 -22.33
CA ALA A 3 -0.51 -40.45 -21.64
C ALA A 3 0.59 -39.39 -21.34
N ASN A 4 0.51 -38.19 -21.93
CA ASN A 4 1.60 -37.19 -21.87
C ASN A 4 1.43 -36.09 -20.82
N TYR A 5 0.30 -36.04 -20.10
CA TYR A 5 0.07 -35.01 -19.09
C TYR A 5 0.83 -35.31 -17.79
N GLY A 6 0.90 -36.58 -17.35
CA GLY A 6 1.63 -36.96 -16.13
C GLY A 6 3.14 -36.70 -16.19
N PHE A 7 3.76 -36.92 -17.36
CA PHE A 7 5.17 -36.63 -17.56
C PHE A 7 5.47 -35.12 -17.48
N LYS A 8 4.67 -34.29 -18.16
CA LYS A 8 4.79 -32.83 -18.12
C LYS A 8 4.53 -32.25 -16.72
N LEU A 9 3.50 -32.76 -16.03
CA LEU A 9 3.16 -32.33 -14.66
C LEU A 9 4.29 -32.64 -13.67
N ARG A 10 4.90 -33.82 -13.75
CA ARG A 10 5.98 -34.21 -12.83
C ARG A 10 7.31 -33.55 -13.16
N HIS A 11 7.63 -33.34 -14.45
CA HIS A 11 8.96 -32.88 -14.84
C HIS A 11 9.07 -31.37 -14.98
N ILE A 12 7.99 -30.64 -15.29
CA ILE A 12 8.04 -29.18 -15.45
C ILE A 12 7.30 -28.47 -14.32
N PHE A 13 6.10 -28.93 -13.97
CA PHE A 13 5.25 -28.25 -13.01
C PHE A 13 5.66 -28.49 -11.55
N LEU A 14 5.91 -29.74 -11.14
CA LEU A 14 6.33 -30.04 -9.77
C LEU A 14 7.61 -29.29 -9.35
N PRO A 15 8.64 -29.17 -10.20
CA PRO A 15 9.80 -28.37 -9.85
C PRO A 15 9.54 -26.87 -9.84
N PHE A 16 8.64 -26.36 -10.68
CA PHE A 16 8.21 -24.96 -10.61
C PHE A 16 7.57 -24.65 -9.26
N VAL A 17 6.68 -25.52 -8.78
CA VAL A 17 6.04 -25.36 -7.46
C VAL A 17 7.08 -25.43 -6.34
N VAL A 18 8.03 -26.36 -6.41
CA VAL A 18 9.10 -26.47 -5.40
C VAL A 18 10.01 -25.24 -5.39
N ILE A 19 10.45 -24.76 -6.57
CA ILE A 19 11.28 -23.57 -6.69
C ILE A 19 10.51 -22.33 -6.22
N GLY A 20 9.25 -22.18 -6.63
CA GLY A 20 8.38 -21.08 -6.23
C GLY A 20 8.15 -21.06 -4.72
N ALA A 21 7.82 -22.21 -4.13
CA ALA A 21 7.62 -22.33 -2.68
C ALA A 21 8.91 -22.04 -1.89
N ALA A 22 10.04 -22.58 -2.33
CA ALA A 22 11.34 -22.30 -1.72
C ALA A 22 11.69 -20.80 -1.78
N PHE A 23 11.48 -20.17 -2.93
CA PHE A 23 11.69 -18.73 -3.06
C PHE A 23 10.76 -17.91 -2.16
N LEU A 24 9.46 -18.22 -2.15
CA LEU A 24 8.49 -17.52 -1.31
C LEU A 24 8.88 -17.60 0.17
N PHE A 25 9.34 -18.78 0.61
CA PHE A 25 9.79 -18.99 1.99
C PHE A 25 11.07 -18.19 2.31
N LEU A 26 12.11 -18.33 1.49
CA LEU A 26 13.39 -17.62 1.66
C LEU A 26 13.19 -16.10 1.58
N TYR A 27 12.41 -15.63 0.63
CA TYR A 27 12.10 -14.21 0.44
C TYR A 27 11.33 -13.65 1.64
N SER A 28 10.37 -14.40 2.19
CA SER A 28 9.63 -13.98 3.38
C SER A 28 10.51 -13.83 4.60
N ILE A 29 11.44 -14.77 4.83
CA ILE A 29 12.40 -14.70 5.93
C ILE A 29 13.37 -13.52 5.74
N ALA A 30 13.94 -13.39 4.53
CA ALA A 30 14.85 -12.29 4.23
C ALA A 30 14.16 -10.93 4.38
N TYR A 31 12.92 -10.80 3.89
CA TYR A 31 12.12 -9.59 4.04
C TYR A 31 11.82 -9.28 5.51
N TRP A 32 11.42 -10.29 6.28
CA TRP A 32 11.18 -10.13 7.71
C TRP A 32 12.45 -9.67 8.44
N LEU A 33 13.60 -10.28 8.17
CA LEU A 33 14.86 -9.90 8.81
C LEU A 33 15.33 -8.50 8.40
N LEU A 34 15.37 -8.21 7.10
CA LEU A 34 15.95 -6.97 6.57
C LEU A 34 15.04 -5.75 6.75
N ALA A 35 13.72 -5.92 6.54
CA ALA A 35 12.77 -4.81 6.56
C ALA A 35 12.14 -4.60 7.95
N LEU A 36 11.75 -5.68 8.64
CA LEU A 36 11.07 -5.56 9.95
C LEU A 36 12.06 -5.52 11.12
N CYS A 37 13.08 -6.39 11.14
CA CYS A 37 14.03 -6.40 12.25
C CYS A 37 15.11 -5.31 12.10
N TRP A 38 15.75 -5.20 10.93
CA TRP A 38 16.89 -4.29 10.76
C TRP A 38 16.53 -2.93 10.14
N GLN A 39 15.31 -2.75 9.62
CA GLN A 39 14.84 -1.48 9.03
C GLN A 39 15.75 -0.91 7.91
N LEU A 40 16.61 -1.74 7.31
CA LEU A 40 17.53 -1.35 6.23
C LEU A 40 16.80 -0.99 4.94
N VAL A 41 15.62 -1.58 4.75
CA VAL A 41 14.81 -1.40 3.55
C VAL A 41 13.48 -0.77 3.96
N ASN A 42 13.17 0.39 3.41
CA ASN A 42 11.87 1.01 3.61
C ASN A 42 10.79 0.12 2.98
N PRO A 43 9.82 -0.41 3.77
CA PRO A 43 8.81 -1.32 3.24
C PRO A 43 7.87 -0.67 2.21
N TYR A 44 7.92 0.66 2.08
CA TYR A 44 6.94 1.46 1.33
C TYR A 44 7.50 2.17 0.10
N SER A 45 8.74 1.91 -0.31
CA SER A 45 9.32 2.48 -1.54
C SER A 45 8.95 1.69 -2.80
N GLU A 46 9.10 2.33 -3.96
CA GLU A 46 8.90 1.73 -5.31
C GLU A 46 9.70 0.43 -5.53
N THR A 47 10.77 0.24 -4.75
CA THR A 47 11.57 -1.00 -4.72
C THR A 47 10.76 -2.22 -4.31
N ARG A 48 9.62 -2.05 -3.61
CA ARG A 48 8.71 -3.13 -3.23
C ARG A 48 8.14 -3.89 -4.41
N LEU A 49 7.93 -3.21 -5.55
CA LEU A 49 7.40 -3.85 -6.75
C LEU A 49 8.55 -4.45 -7.58
N LEU A 50 9.61 -3.68 -7.82
CA LEU A 50 10.68 -4.09 -8.72
C LEU A 50 11.52 -5.26 -8.17
N LEU A 51 11.79 -5.28 -6.86
CA LEU A 51 12.70 -6.24 -6.24
C LEU A 51 12.19 -7.69 -6.28
N PRO A 52 10.90 -7.98 -5.96
CA PRO A 52 10.32 -9.30 -6.16
C PRO A 52 10.43 -9.79 -7.61
N PHE A 53 10.14 -8.94 -8.59
CA PHE A 53 10.19 -9.31 -10.01
C PHE A 53 11.62 -9.57 -10.50
N ALA A 54 12.59 -8.76 -10.07
CA ALA A 54 13.99 -8.95 -10.42
C ALA A 54 14.52 -10.29 -9.85
N LEU A 55 14.24 -10.58 -8.58
CA LEU A 55 14.66 -11.82 -7.93
C LEU A 55 13.94 -13.05 -8.49
N SER A 56 12.63 -12.95 -8.76
CA SER A 56 11.89 -14.04 -9.39
C SER A 56 12.43 -14.32 -10.80
N GLY A 57 12.81 -13.28 -11.55
CA GLY A 57 13.45 -13.42 -12.85
C GLY A 57 14.76 -14.22 -12.78
N ILE A 58 15.63 -13.89 -11.81
CA ILE A 58 16.90 -14.61 -11.59
C ILE A 58 16.66 -16.08 -11.26
N ILE A 59 15.71 -16.38 -10.38
CA ILE A 59 15.43 -17.75 -9.93
C ILE A 59 14.77 -18.59 -11.01
N VAL A 60 13.84 -18.02 -11.77
CA VAL A 60 13.25 -18.69 -12.93
C VAL A 60 14.32 -18.94 -13.99
N PHE A 61 15.19 -17.95 -14.24
CA PHE A 61 16.27 -18.09 -15.21
C PHE A 61 17.31 -19.15 -14.80
N LEU A 62 17.69 -19.26 -13.53
CA LEU A 62 18.65 -20.27 -13.09
C LEU A 62 18.00 -21.65 -12.91
N GLY A 63 16.86 -21.70 -12.22
CA GLY A 63 16.22 -22.94 -11.78
C GLY A 63 15.33 -23.61 -12.82
N MET A 64 14.73 -22.84 -13.74
CA MET A 64 13.85 -23.39 -14.79
C MET A 64 14.49 -23.46 -16.16
N ARG A 65 15.63 -22.82 -16.41
CA ARG A 65 16.34 -22.85 -17.71
C ARG A 65 16.51 -24.23 -18.33
N PRO A 66 17.00 -25.27 -17.62
CA PRO A 66 17.16 -26.59 -18.24
C PRO A 66 15.81 -27.20 -18.67
N ARG A 67 14.72 -26.84 -18.00
CA ARG A 67 13.39 -27.40 -18.24
C ARG A 67 12.56 -26.62 -19.25
N ILE A 68 12.70 -25.29 -19.27
CA ILE A 68 12.07 -24.43 -20.29
C ILE A 68 12.68 -24.73 -21.66
N ASN A 69 13.99 -24.98 -21.72
CA ASN A 69 14.65 -25.40 -22.96
C ASN A 69 14.18 -26.79 -23.45
N MET A 70 13.68 -27.67 -22.56
CA MET A 70 13.04 -28.94 -22.97
C MET A 70 11.62 -28.74 -23.52
N LEU A 71 10.92 -27.65 -23.12
CA LEU A 71 9.60 -27.30 -23.64
C LEU A 71 9.68 -26.66 -25.04
N HIS A 72 10.82 -26.05 -25.36
CA HIS A 72 11.03 -25.31 -26.60
C HIS A 72 11.26 -26.26 -27.77
N ARG A 73 10.29 -26.32 -28.69
CA ARG A 73 10.34 -27.14 -29.91
C ARG A 73 10.05 -26.28 -31.14
N GLY A 74 10.85 -25.26 -31.39
CA GLY A 74 10.73 -24.37 -32.56
C GLY A 74 11.54 -23.08 -32.39
N GLN A 75 11.94 -22.42 -33.49
CA GLN A 75 12.87 -21.27 -33.49
C GLN A 75 12.27 -19.92 -33.02
N ASP A 76 11.02 -19.89 -32.56
CA ASP A 76 10.37 -18.63 -32.19
C ASP A 76 10.81 -18.11 -30.82
N ALA A 77 11.65 -17.07 -30.85
CA ALA A 77 12.13 -16.37 -29.66
C ALA A 77 11.00 -15.80 -28.79
N ARG A 78 9.84 -15.47 -29.38
CA ARG A 78 8.67 -14.93 -28.66
C ARG A 78 8.10 -15.91 -27.63
N TRP A 79 7.97 -17.19 -28.01
CA TRP A 79 7.45 -18.22 -27.10
C TRP A 79 8.40 -18.51 -25.95
N LEU A 80 9.71 -18.47 -26.22
CA LEU A 80 10.73 -18.62 -25.19
C LEU A 80 10.59 -17.50 -24.13
N THR A 81 10.45 -16.24 -24.56
CA THR A 81 10.24 -15.11 -23.65
C THR A 81 8.99 -15.29 -22.79
N LEU A 82 7.87 -15.75 -23.37
CA LEU A 82 6.64 -16.01 -22.62
C LEU A 82 6.82 -17.10 -21.55
N PHE A 83 7.58 -18.16 -21.84
CA PHE A 83 7.85 -19.23 -20.88
C PHE A 83 8.70 -18.80 -19.68
N TYR A 84 9.52 -17.75 -19.80
CA TYR A 84 10.21 -17.14 -18.65
C TYR A 84 9.37 -16.06 -17.97
N MET A 85 8.62 -15.28 -18.75
CA MET A 85 7.82 -14.16 -18.24
C MET A 85 6.67 -14.63 -17.35
N VAL A 86 5.93 -15.67 -17.75
CA VAL A 86 4.76 -16.15 -17.00
C VAL A 86 5.13 -16.65 -15.60
N PRO A 87 6.09 -17.57 -15.42
CA PRO A 87 6.55 -17.98 -14.09
C PRO A 87 7.11 -16.82 -13.25
N CYS A 88 7.84 -15.90 -13.87
CA CYS A 88 8.36 -14.70 -13.21
C CYS A 88 7.21 -13.84 -12.66
N CYS A 89 6.17 -13.62 -13.48
CA CYS A 89 5.00 -12.86 -13.06
C CYS A 89 4.24 -13.52 -11.91
N ILE A 90 4.01 -14.83 -11.99
CA ILE A 90 3.30 -15.60 -10.97
C ILE A 90 4.04 -15.51 -9.62
N ILE A 91 5.34 -15.81 -9.63
CA ILE A 91 6.16 -15.80 -8.42
C ILE A 91 6.29 -14.37 -7.85
N GLY A 92 6.57 -13.39 -8.70
CA GLY A 92 6.70 -11.98 -8.29
C GLY A 92 5.43 -11.44 -7.63
N LEU A 93 4.26 -11.67 -8.24
CA LEU A 93 2.97 -11.27 -7.66
C LEU A 93 2.68 -11.99 -6.34
N ALA A 94 2.93 -13.31 -6.26
CA ALA A 94 2.74 -14.07 -5.03
C ALA A 94 3.62 -13.53 -3.89
N SER A 95 4.87 -13.17 -4.16
CA SER A 95 5.78 -12.56 -3.18
C SER A 95 5.30 -11.19 -2.68
N ILE A 96 4.71 -10.37 -3.55
CA ILE A 96 4.12 -9.08 -3.17
C ILE A 96 2.95 -9.30 -2.20
N PHE A 97 2.04 -10.23 -2.50
CA PHE A 97 0.92 -10.53 -1.60
C PHE A 97 1.40 -11.11 -0.26
N LEU A 98 2.37 -12.03 -0.30
CA LEU A 98 2.89 -12.69 0.90
C LEU A 98 3.59 -11.70 1.84
N THR A 99 4.44 -10.83 1.32
CA THR A 99 5.08 -9.78 2.13
C THR A 99 4.06 -8.78 2.69
N SER A 100 3.03 -8.41 1.91
CA SER A 100 1.94 -7.55 2.39
C SER A 100 1.21 -8.16 3.58
N PHE A 101 0.90 -9.45 3.49
CA PHE A 101 0.29 -10.21 4.58
C PHE A 101 1.21 -10.24 5.79
N LEU A 102 2.49 -10.55 5.59
CA LEU A 102 3.48 -10.68 6.66
C LEU A 102 3.62 -9.37 7.45
N ILE A 103 3.73 -8.22 6.77
CA ILE A 103 3.76 -6.87 7.38
C ILE A 103 2.54 -6.63 8.28
N GLN A 104 1.34 -7.02 7.83
CA GLN A 104 0.11 -6.81 8.61
C GLN A 104 -0.05 -7.82 9.73
N ALA A 105 0.39 -9.07 9.53
CA ALA A 105 0.33 -10.12 10.54
C ALA A 105 1.31 -9.85 11.69
N THR A 106 2.54 -9.45 11.38
CA THR A 106 3.58 -9.15 12.38
C THR A 106 3.52 -7.72 12.91
N GLY A 107 2.70 -6.85 12.32
CA GLY A 107 2.56 -5.47 12.77
C GLY A 107 2.08 -5.42 14.22
N THR A 108 2.97 -5.01 15.12
CA THR A 108 2.66 -4.84 16.54
C THR A 108 1.93 -3.53 16.78
N LEU A 109 1.03 -3.55 17.76
CA LEU A 109 0.31 -2.37 18.21
C LEU A 109 1.14 -1.64 19.26
N THR A 110 1.75 -0.52 18.90
CA THR A 110 2.59 0.26 19.81
C THR A 110 1.74 1.31 20.53
N SER A 111 1.75 1.32 21.87
CA SER A 111 1.06 2.35 22.65
C SER A 111 1.92 3.60 22.76
N LEU A 112 1.49 4.70 22.13
CA LEU A 112 2.08 6.03 22.31
C LEU A 112 1.47 6.72 23.54
N GLY A 113 2.33 7.29 24.38
CA GLY A 113 1.92 8.10 25.53
C GLY A 113 1.45 9.49 25.10
N SER A 114 2.22 10.13 24.22
CA SER A 114 1.95 11.46 23.66
C SER A 114 2.12 11.48 22.13
N PRO A 115 1.41 12.38 21.40
CA PRO A 115 1.61 12.58 19.97
C PRO A 115 3.05 12.90 19.54
N SER A 116 3.81 13.60 20.40
CA SER A 116 5.21 13.97 20.14
C SER A 116 6.15 12.77 20.16
N ASP A 117 5.77 11.68 20.84
CA ASP A 117 6.61 10.49 20.96
C ASP A 117 6.76 9.74 19.64
N VAL A 118 5.88 10.01 18.65
CA VAL A 118 5.90 9.33 17.36
C VAL A 118 7.23 9.50 16.60
N GLN A 119 8.00 10.54 16.92
CA GLN A 119 9.33 10.76 16.34
C GLN A 119 10.43 9.95 17.04
N ASN A 120 10.20 9.53 18.29
CA ASN A 120 11.18 8.84 19.13
C ASN A 120 11.09 7.32 19.02
N TYR A 121 9.94 6.79 18.59
CA TYR A 121 9.76 5.35 18.38
C TYR A 121 10.14 4.94 16.95
N SER A 122 10.70 3.74 16.81
CA SER A 122 10.86 3.12 15.50
C SER A 122 9.51 3.11 14.75
N PRO A 123 9.51 3.34 13.42
CA PRO A 123 8.29 3.46 12.64
C PRO A 123 7.53 2.12 12.57
N THR A 124 6.67 1.87 13.56
CA THR A 124 5.75 0.74 13.57
C THR A 124 4.54 1.02 12.69
N LEU A 125 3.84 -0.03 12.26
CA LEU A 125 2.66 0.11 11.40
C LEU A 125 1.43 0.60 12.15
N PHE A 126 1.27 0.21 13.41
CA PHE A 126 0.04 0.44 14.16
C PHE A 126 0.36 1.09 15.50
N TYR A 127 -0.44 2.09 15.85
CA TYR A 127 -0.31 2.85 17.08
C TYR A 127 -1.64 2.93 17.82
N THR A 128 -1.59 2.91 19.14
CA THR A 128 -2.69 3.38 20.00
C THR A 128 -2.24 4.66 20.63
N LEU A 129 -3.08 5.69 20.63
CA LEU A 129 -2.82 6.90 21.37
C LEU A 129 -3.70 6.91 22.62
N ARG A 130 -3.10 7.01 23.81
CA ARG A 130 -3.87 7.05 25.07
C ARG A 130 -4.56 8.39 25.27
N GLN A 131 -3.88 9.48 24.90
CA GLN A 131 -4.35 10.85 25.07
C GLN A 131 -3.95 11.66 23.85
N GLY A 132 -4.92 12.32 23.23
CA GLY A 132 -4.68 13.19 22.08
C GLY A 132 -5.92 14.00 21.74
N TYR A 133 -5.68 15.25 21.40
CA TYR A 133 -6.69 16.20 20.99
C TYR A 133 -6.52 16.51 19.50
N THR A 134 -7.54 16.19 18.70
CA THR A 134 -7.54 16.47 17.26
C THR A 134 -7.98 17.90 17.01
N TYR A 135 -7.06 18.77 16.61
CA TYR A 135 -7.35 20.17 16.35
C TYR A 135 -7.76 20.40 14.88
N LYS A 136 -9.06 20.22 14.60
CA LYS A 136 -9.62 20.38 13.26
C LYS A 136 -9.43 21.75 12.60
N PRO A 137 -9.46 22.90 13.31
CA PRO A 137 -9.28 24.20 12.67
C PRO A 137 -7.89 24.38 12.01
N GLY A 138 -6.88 23.65 12.49
CA GLY A 138 -5.54 23.62 11.90
C GLY A 138 -5.35 22.59 10.80
N ALA A 139 -6.41 21.93 10.33
CA ALA A 139 -6.30 20.91 9.29
C ALA A 139 -5.95 21.53 7.94
N GLY A 140 -5.08 20.85 7.19
CA GLY A 140 -4.74 21.22 5.82
C GLY A 140 -5.43 20.33 4.79
N LEU A 141 -5.77 20.92 3.63
CA LEU A 141 -6.51 20.25 2.55
C LEU A 141 -5.69 20.23 1.25
N ARG A 142 -5.61 19.05 0.64
CA ARG A 142 -5.09 18.84 -0.71
C ARG A 142 -6.13 18.09 -1.54
N ILE A 143 -6.56 18.69 -2.64
CA ILE A 143 -7.37 17.99 -3.64
C ILE A 143 -6.48 17.64 -4.80
N THR A 144 -6.61 16.42 -5.30
CA THR A 144 -5.95 15.93 -6.51
C THR A 144 -7.00 15.50 -7.52
N GLU A 145 -6.71 15.77 -8.78
CA GLU A 145 -7.52 15.38 -9.91
C GLU A 145 -6.70 14.39 -10.72
N THR A 146 -7.31 13.28 -11.10
CA THR A 146 -6.63 12.24 -11.88
C THR A 146 -7.58 11.74 -12.95
N ILE A 147 -7.14 11.75 -14.19
CA ILE A 147 -7.91 11.17 -15.28
C ILE A 147 -7.69 9.66 -15.26
N THR A 148 -8.78 8.92 -15.38
CA THR A 148 -8.86 7.47 -15.21
C THR A 148 -9.83 6.89 -16.26
N GLY A 149 -9.82 5.57 -16.40
CA GLY A 149 -10.68 4.84 -17.33
C GLY A 149 -10.03 4.54 -18.68
N LYS A 150 -10.57 3.56 -19.39
CA LYS A 150 -9.99 2.98 -20.62
C LYS A 150 -9.81 3.98 -21.78
N HIS A 151 -10.55 5.09 -21.75
CA HIS A 151 -10.51 6.15 -22.76
C HIS A 151 -10.34 7.54 -22.13
N ASP A 152 -9.80 7.63 -20.91
CA ASP A 152 -9.62 8.92 -20.21
C ASP A 152 -10.93 9.69 -19.96
N ASN A 153 -12.05 8.96 -19.91
CA ASN A 153 -13.38 9.52 -19.77
C ASN A 153 -13.82 9.71 -18.30
N GLN A 154 -13.02 9.31 -17.32
CA GLN A 154 -13.38 9.45 -15.91
C GLN A 154 -12.40 10.38 -15.19
N LEU A 155 -12.93 11.39 -14.53
CA LEU A 155 -12.18 12.30 -13.68
C LEU A 155 -12.36 11.87 -12.23
N LEU A 156 -11.30 11.32 -11.64
CA LEU A 156 -11.24 10.99 -10.22
C LEU A 156 -10.80 12.21 -9.43
N LEU A 157 -11.68 12.72 -8.56
CA LEU A 157 -11.36 13.74 -7.58
C LEU A 157 -11.10 13.08 -6.23
N GLN A 158 -9.96 13.39 -5.62
CA GLN A 158 -9.59 12.87 -4.30
C GLN A 158 -9.23 14.02 -3.37
N ALA A 159 -9.91 14.11 -2.23
CA ALA A 159 -9.61 15.05 -1.16
C ALA A 159 -8.79 14.32 -0.09
N TYR A 160 -7.63 14.89 0.22
CA TYR A 160 -6.74 14.48 1.30
C TYR A 160 -6.73 15.60 2.34
N ILE A 161 -7.20 15.28 3.54
CA ILE A 161 -7.20 16.20 4.68
C ILE A 161 -6.29 15.62 5.76
N ALA A 162 -5.38 16.44 6.27
CA ALA A 162 -4.54 16.09 7.40
C ALA A 162 -4.87 17.01 8.57
N SER A 163 -5.23 16.43 9.72
CA SER A 163 -5.58 17.17 10.95
C SER A 163 -4.51 16.98 12.01
N PRO A 164 -3.99 18.05 12.64
CA PRO A 164 -2.98 17.91 13.68
C PRO A 164 -3.56 17.24 14.94
N VAL A 165 -2.74 16.42 15.58
CA VAL A 165 -3.02 15.81 16.89
C VAL A 165 -2.06 16.41 17.90
N LEU A 166 -2.63 17.02 18.94
CA LEU A 166 -1.92 17.66 20.02
C LEU A 166 -2.08 16.84 21.30
N ALA A 167 -1.17 16.98 22.26
CA ALA A 167 -1.32 16.30 23.54
C ALA A 167 -2.54 16.86 24.29
N THR A 168 -2.67 18.19 24.32
CA THR A 168 -3.79 18.89 24.96
C THR A 168 -4.34 20.02 24.08
N ALA A 169 -5.51 20.58 24.44
CA ALA A 169 -6.07 21.73 23.76
C ALA A 169 -5.25 23.02 23.94
N ALA A 170 -4.50 23.13 25.05
CA ALA A 170 -3.63 24.28 25.34
C ALA A 170 -2.43 24.38 24.37
N ASP A 171 -1.96 23.24 23.86
CA ASP A 171 -0.83 23.15 22.94
C ASP A 171 -1.15 23.69 21.53
N SER A 172 -2.41 24.09 21.27
CA SER A 172 -2.81 24.73 20.02
C SER A 172 -2.10 26.07 19.78
N ALA A 173 -1.58 26.70 20.84
CA ALA A 173 -0.79 27.92 20.75
C ALA A 173 0.68 27.68 20.33
N ALA A 174 1.17 26.44 20.36
CA ALA A 174 2.56 26.13 20.02
C ALA A 174 2.84 26.19 18.50
N HIS A 175 1.79 26.14 17.67
CA HIS A 175 1.87 26.16 16.19
C HIS A 175 2.77 25.07 15.57
N THR A 176 3.12 24.04 16.34
CA THR A 176 3.87 22.85 15.92
C THR A 176 3.07 21.58 16.19
N ALA A 177 3.15 20.61 15.27
CA ALA A 177 2.43 19.35 15.35
C ALA A 177 3.27 18.22 14.72
N SER A 178 3.78 17.33 15.56
CA SER A 178 4.56 16.16 15.13
C SER A 178 3.70 15.07 14.49
N LEU A 179 2.43 14.96 14.89
CA LEU A 179 1.50 13.89 14.50
C LEU A 179 0.23 14.47 13.87
N TRP A 180 -0.21 13.82 12.79
CA TRP A 180 -1.38 14.22 12.01
C TRP A 180 -2.29 13.02 11.73
N LEU A 181 -3.60 13.23 11.75
CA LEU A 181 -4.60 12.26 11.31
C LEU A 181 -4.98 12.48 9.86
N ALA A 182 -4.97 11.41 9.08
CA ALA A 182 -5.46 11.36 7.73
C ALA A 182 -6.98 11.20 7.68
N TRP A 183 -7.61 11.96 6.82
CA TRP A 183 -8.99 11.77 6.39
C TRP A 183 -9.05 11.98 4.88
N SER A 184 -9.65 11.04 4.14
CA SER A 184 -9.76 11.15 2.69
C SER A 184 -11.12 10.77 2.18
N LYS A 185 -11.50 11.37 1.05
CA LYS A 185 -12.70 11.03 0.31
C LYS A 185 -12.45 11.18 -1.18
N SER A 186 -13.05 10.31 -1.99
CA SER A 186 -12.96 10.37 -3.44
C SER A 186 -14.33 10.30 -4.10
N ILE A 187 -14.46 10.91 -5.28
CA ILE A 187 -15.58 10.74 -6.19
C ILE A 187 -15.07 10.58 -7.61
N GLU A 188 -15.82 9.84 -8.42
CA GLU A 188 -15.60 9.73 -9.85
C GLU A 188 -16.62 10.59 -10.60
N LEU A 189 -16.15 11.34 -11.57
CA LEU A 189 -16.95 12.18 -12.45
C LEU A 189 -16.71 11.76 -13.90
N ASP A 190 -17.66 12.06 -14.76
CA ASP A 190 -17.51 11.89 -16.20
C ASP A 190 -16.75 13.11 -16.78
N ALA A 191 -15.57 12.87 -17.34
CA ALA A 191 -14.69 13.88 -17.89
C ALA A 191 -15.19 14.45 -19.24
N THR A 192 -16.15 13.79 -19.89
CA THR A 192 -16.74 14.25 -21.16
C THR A 192 -17.74 15.40 -20.96
N ARG A 193 -18.11 15.70 -19.72
CA ARG A 193 -19.06 16.76 -19.39
C ARG A 193 -18.51 18.16 -19.71
N PRO A 194 -19.38 19.15 -19.98
CA PRO A 194 -18.96 20.53 -20.17
C PRO A 194 -18.16 21.05 -18.97
N LYS A 195 -17.10 21.85 -19.23
CA LYS A 195 -16.22 22.39 -18.19
C LYS A 195 -16.97 23.11 -17.05
N GLY A 196 -18.04 23.85 -17.37
CA GLY A 196 -18.86 24.53 -16.37
C GLY A 196 -19.64 23.59 -15.43
N GLU A 197 -19.95 22.37 -15.88
CA GLU A 197 -20.56 21.35 -15.04
C GLU A 197 -19.51 20.69 -14.12
N ILE A 198 -18.34 20.37 -14.65
CA ILE A 198 -17.21 19.82 -13.87
C ILE A 198 -16.83 20.80 -12.75
N GLU A 199 -16.73 22.09 -13.04
CA GLU A 199 -16.41 23.12 -12.04
C GLU A 199 -17.49 23.26 -10.95
N ARG A 200 -18.77 23.04 -11.30
CA ARG A 200 -19.87 23.00 -10.32
C ARG A 200 -19.77 21.75 -9.43
N GLN A 201 -19.50 20.59 -10.02
CA GLN A 201 -19.30 19.33 -9.28
C GLN A 201 -18.08 19.42 -8.36
N TYR A 202 -16.97 19.99 -8.84
CA TYR A 202 -15.76 20.21 -8.04
C TYR A 202 -16.05 21.08 -6.81
N ARG A 203 -16.67 22.25 -6.99
CA ARG A 203 -17.01 23.15 -5.86
C ARG A 203 -18.01 22.51 -4.90
N LYS A 204 -18.94 21.70 -5.39
CA LYS A 204 -19.83 20.90 -4.54
C LYS A 204 -19.03 19.88 -3.72
N PHE A 205 -18.16 19.11 -4.37
CA PHE A 205 -17.30 18.11 -3.72
C PHE A 205 -16.42 18.73 -2.62
N VAL A 206 -15.80 19.88 -2.87
CA VAL A 206 -14.98 20.58 -1.85
C VAL A 206 -15.82 20.95 -0.62
N ARG A 207 -17.01 21.52 -0.84
CA ARG A 207 -17.94 21.89 0.26
C ARG A 207 -18.41 20.66 1.02
N ASP A 208 -18.79 19.60 0.32
CA ASP A 208 -19.25 18.35 0.91
C ASP A 208 -18.14 17.69 1.74
N CYS A 209 -16.91 17.66 1.24
CA CYS A 209 -15.74 17.14 1.97
C CYS A 209 -15.47 17.94 3.25
N ASN A 210 -15.48 19.27 3.18
CA ASN A 210 -15.25 20.10 4.37
C ASN A 210 -16.38 19.94 5.41
N SER A 211 -17.63 19.88 4.97
CA SER A 211 -18.79 19.63 5.85
C SER A 211 -18.69 18.27 6.54
N GLN A 212 -18.40 17.21 5.78
CA GLN A 212 -18.28 15.86 6.32
C GLN A 212 -17.08 15.70 7.25
N PHE A 213 -15.93 16.29 6.93
CA PHE A 213 -14.76 16.30 7.81
C PHE A 213 -15.05 17.00 9.15
N ARG A 214 -15.76 18.13 9.12
CA ARG A 214 -16.18 18.85 10.33
C ARG A 214 -17.13 18.01 11.19
N ALA A 215 -18.07 17.30 10.56
CA ALA A 215 -19.01 16.42 11.24
C ALA A 215 -18.39 15.08 11.72
N ALA A 216 -17.33 14.60 11.05
CA ALA A 216 -16.73 13.30 11.32
C ALA A 216 -16.13 13.23 12.74
N ASN A 217 -16.41 12.16 13.48
CA ASN A 217 -15.73 11.93 14.74
C ASN A 217 -14.33 11.34 14.49
N LEU A 218 -13.29 12.16 14.68
CA LEU A 218 -11.89 11.76 14.48
C LEU A 218 -11.19 11.33 15.78
N THR A 219 -11.92 11.32 16.91
CA THR A 219 -11.37 10.88 18.20
C THR A 219 -11.82 9.47 18.57
N SER A 220 -12.87 8.94 17.95
CA SER A 220 -13.41 7.61 18.22
C SER A 220 -12.72 6.48 17.42
N TYR A 221 -11.38 6.48 17.36
CA TYR A 221 -10.61 5.41 16.73
C TYR A 221 -10.15 4.37 17.76
N ARG A 222 -9.98 3.11 17.33
CA ARG A 222 -9.40 2.04 18.13
C ARG A 222 -7.89 1.95 17.96
N TYR A 223 -7.41 2.21 16.74
CA TYR A 223 -5.99 2.27 16.44
C TYR A 223 -5.72 3.20 15.27
N LEU A 224 -4.47 3.61 15.13
CA LEU A 224 -3.94 4.42 14.05
C LEU A 224 -2.98 3.56 13.23
N SER A 225 -3.06 3.63 11.90
CA SER A 225 -2.12 2.94 11.01
C SER A 225 -1.24 3.94 10.26
N ARG A 226 -0.01 3.56 9.97
CA ARG A 226 0.85 4.35 9.08
C ARG A 226 0.39 4.17 7.63
N ILE A 227 0.31 5.27 6.88
CA ILE A 227 -0.06 5.19 5.46
C ILE A 227 1.03 4.46 4.69
N THR A 228 0.71 3.27 4.19
CA THR A 228 1.67 2.37 3.54
C THR A 228 1.88 2.67 2.07
N LYS A 229 0.95 3.38 1.41
CA LYS A 229 1.09 3.74 0.00
C LYS A 229 1.88 5.04 -0.11
N ALA A 230 3.02 5.00 -0.82
CA ALA A 230 3.92 6.14 -0.95
C ALA A 230 3.22 7.40 -1.49
N ASP A 231 2.48 7.27 -2.58
CA ASP A 231 1.74 8.39 -3.18
C ASP A 231 0.75 9.04 -2.22
N ASP A 232 -0.05 8.23 -1.51
CA ASP A 232 -1.04 8.75 -0.57
C ASP A 232 -0.33 9.41 0.61
N ASN A 233 0.74 8.81 1.13
CA ASN A 233 1.55 9.39 2.21
C ASN A 233 2.10 10.77 1.81
N ILE A 234 2.67 10.89 0.60
CA ILE A 234 3.15 12.17 0.06
C ILE A 234 2.00 13.19 -0.03
N ARG A 235 0.84 12.80 -0.55
CA ARG A 235 -0.33 13.68 -0.68
C ARG A 235 -0.85 14.17 0.67
N PHE A 236 -0.86 13.30 1.68
CA PHE A 236 -1.22 13.67 3.05
C PHE A 236 -0.18 14.58 3.72
N GLN A 237 1.12 14.34 3.50
CA GLN A 237 2.17 15.25 3.98
C GLN A 237 2.06 16.63 3.32
N MET A 238 1.75 16.68 2.02
CA MET A 238 1.44 17.93 1.33
C MET A 238 0.19 18.62 1.89
N ALA A 239 -0.84 17.85 2.26
CA ALA A 239 -2.02 18.39 2.92
C ALA A 239 -1.66 19.02 4.27
N ALA A 240 -0.89 18.32 5.11
CA ALA A 240 -0.44 18.83 6.42
C ALA A 240 0.35 20.14 6.28
N ARG A 241 1.28 20.21 5.32
CA ARG A 241 2.07 21.42 5.01
C ARG A 241 1.25 22.61 4.51
N ARG A 242 0.02 22.39 4.05
CA ARG A 242 -0.91 23.46 3.65
C ARG A 242 -1.73 24.00 4.81
N SER A 243 -1.51 23.53 6.04
CA SER A 243 -2.12 24.13 7.21
C SER A 243 -1.74 25.61 7.31
N SER A 244 -2.72 26.47 7.52
CA SER A 244 -2.48 27.89 7.79
C SER A 244 -1.98 28.14 9.21
N PHE A 245 -2.17 27.18 10.12
CA PHE A 245 -1.89 27.32 11.55
C PHE A 245 -0.60 26.62 12.00
N PHE A 246 -0.22 25.51 11.38
CA PHE A 246 0.96 24.76 11.78
C PHE A 246 2.02 24.84 10.69
N ARG A 247 3.24 25.24 11.08
CA ARG A 247 4.38 25.36 10.17
C ARG A 247 5.60 24.70 10.82
N ASP A 248 5.75 23.42 10.55
CA ASP A 248 6.95 22.67 10.92
C ASP A 248 7.83 22.41 9.69
N ASP A 249 9.14 22.58 9.88
CA ASP A 249 10.14 22.21 8.88
C ASP A 249 10.35 20.68 8.82
N ALA A 250 9.97 19.98 9.89
CA ALA A 250 10.03 18.52 9.97
C ALA A 250 9.01 17.86 9.03
N THR A 251 9.31 16.63 8.60
CA THR A 251 8.35 15.84 7.82
C THR A 251 7.20 15.40 8.73
N PRO A 252 5.94 15.80 8.43
CA PRO A 252 4.82 15.50 9.30
C PRO A 252 4.52 13.99 9.26
N VAL A 253 4.39 13.37 10.44
CA VAL A 253 3.96 11.97 10.52
C VAL A 253 2.45 11.92 10.42
N VAL A 254 1.94 11.37 9.32
CA VAL A 254 0.49 11.22 9.12
C VAL A 254 0.07 9.77 9.34
N LEU A 255 -0.93 9.56 10.20
CA LEU A 255 -1.52 8.27 10.51
C LEU A 255 -3.01 8.24 10.17
N GLN A 256 -3.51 7.08 9.75
CA GLN A 256 -4.90 6.87 9.39
C GLN A 256 -5.67 6.24 10.57
N PRO A 257 -6.78 6.85 11.02
CA PRO A 257 -7.61 6.29 12.08
C PRO A 257 -8.48 5.13 11.58
N HIS A 258 -8.58 4.08 12.39
CA HIS A 258 -9.45 2.93 12.17
C HIS A 258 -10.37 2.70 13.38
N THR A 259 -11.65 2.47 13.11
CA THR A 259 -12.70 2.22 14.14
C THR A 259 -12.92 0.73 14.39
N GLU A 260 -12.49 -0.12 13.47
CA GLU A 260 -12.59 -1.58 13.54
C GLU A 260 -11.67 -2.14 14.63
N PRO A 261 -12.01 -3.29 15.24
CA PRO A 261 -11.11 -3.98 16.15
C PRO A 261 -9.78 -4.31 15.49
N PHE A 262 -8.68 -4.17 16.23
CA PHE A 262 -7.33 -4.44 15.72
C PHE A 262 -7.16 -5.88 15.18
N ASP A 263 -7.86 -6.84 15.78
CA ASP A 263 -7.84 -8.25 15.38
C ASP A 263 -8.66 -8.53 14.10
N GLN A 264 -9.54 -7.60 13.71
CA GLN A 264 -10.35 -7.68 12.49
C GLN A 264 -9.72 -6.92 11.31
N ARG A 265 -8.49 -6.40 11.47
CA ARG A 265 -7.82 -5.65 10.40
C ARG A 265 -7.81 -6.48 9.11
N MET A 266 -8.32 -5.87 8.03
CA MET A 266 -8.50 -6.54 6.77
C MET A 266 -7.13 -6.93 6.17
N TYR A 267 -6.74 -8.19 6.33
CA TYR A 267 -5.56 -8.73 5.69
C TYR A 267 -5.76 -8.67 4.16
N PRO A 268 -4.78 -8.20 3.36
CA PRO A 268 -4.80 -8.42 1.93
C PRO A 268 -4.96 -9.93 1.75
N PRO A 269 -5.95 -10.38 0.98
CA PRO A 269 -6.38 -11.75 1.09
C PRO A 269 -5.22 -12.66 0.71
N LEU A 270 -4.82 -13.57 1.62
CA LEU A 270 -3.95 -14.71 1.29
C LEU A 270 -4.49 -15.47 0.06
N ARG A 271 -5.81 -15.39 -0.18
CA ARG A 271 -6.44 -15.84 -1.41
C ARG A 271 -5.75 -15.27 -2.65
N GLY A 272 -5.29 -14.01 -2.67
CA GLY A 272 -4.59 -13.43 -3.81
C GLY A 272 -3.31 -14.19 -4.18
N ALA A 273 -2.46 -14.51 -3.19
CA ALA A 273 -1.25 -15.32 -3.40
C ALA A 273 -1.58 -16.76 -3.83
N VAL A 274 -2.63 -17.35 -3.24
CA VAL A 274 -3.10 -18.70 -3.60
C VAL A 274 -3.74 -18.74 -4.99
N TRP A 275 -4.50 -17.70 -5.37
CA TRP A 275 -5.12 -17.54 -6.69
C TRP A 275 -4.07 -17.30 -7.77
N THR A 276 -3.06 -16.46 -7.55
CA THR A 276 -1.99 -16.25 -8.53
C THR A 276 -1.19 -17.51 -8.78
N LEU A 277 -0.87 -18.27 -7.72
CA LEU A 277 -0.25 -19.59 -7.86
C LEU A 277 -1.19 -20.60 -8.52
N GLY A 278 -2.49 -20.54 -8.20
CA GLY A 278 -3.55 -21.37 -8.76
C GLY A 278 -3.76 -21.19 -10.27
N ILE A 279 -3.74 -19.94 -10.76
CA ILE A 279 -3.80 -19.62 -12.20
C ILE A 279 -2.56 -20.15 -12.92
N GLY A 280 -1.40 -20.15 -12.25
CA GLY A 280 -0.19 -20.81 -12.77
C GLY A 280 -0.29 -22.33 -12.89
N MET A 281 -1.33 -22.96 -12.32
CA MET A 281 -1.57 -24.41 -12.40
C MET A 281 -2.53 -24.83 -13.52
N ILE A 282 -3.19 -23.87 -14.17
CA ILE A 282 -4.13 -24.09 -15.30
C ILE A 282 -3.39 -23.90 -16.62
#